data_AF-A0A3Q8W991-F1
#
_entry.id   AF-A0A3Q8W991-F1
#
_cell.length_a   1.000
_cell.length_b   1.000
_cell.length_c   1.000
_cell.angle_alpha   90.00
_cell.angle_beta   90.00
_cell.angle_gamma   90.00
#
_symmetry.space_group_name_H-M   'P 1'
#
loop_
_entity.id
_entity.type
_entity.pdbx_description
1 polymer ?
#
loop_
_entity_poly.entity_id
_entity_poly.type
_entity_poly.pdbx_seq_one_letter_code
_entity_poly.pdbx_strand_id
1 'polypeptide(L)'
;MGNESGMRSIGEMARDSGLGVSALRFYDGAGVLVPDWVDPVSGYRWYGPGQLDEARLLAHLRRAGMPLADIRLVTAGWSGSDTALVLKLLSEHLLRLERGLCDARRAFSTVRDLLDARETPMSSTFAHPHTAPVRLTVSAPGLAAALDAVRFAASTDPELPMLGGVLFDAEGGTLRVVATDRYRLAVSATGVTGAGEGEYDGSRVQAVVPSPLADAMRALLGAEGSAELRVEGDRVVLEAGERQAGGRCGATGFPDYRRLSRLPAGRRAPVDVPAFREALLGGPVRSQVREEDGAAYDVSVLEVTDGGPVSVREHASPGDRIGVNRAFLLEALAAADRDRLVLEAGTGPRPLTISRGDDEETYSMLMPVIVED
;
A
#
# COMPACT_ATOMS: atom_id res chain seq x y z
N MET A 1 -46.62 -39.37 11.66
CA MET A 1 -46.88 -38.16 10.86
C MET A 1 -45.57 -37.40 10.72
N GLY A 2 -45.00 -37.34 9.51
CA GLY A 2 -43.70 -36.72 9.25
C GLY A 2 -43.47 -36.49 7.75
N ASN A 3 -44.24 -35.54 7.19
CA ASN A 3 -44.11 -34.83 5.91
C ASN A 3 -43.85 -35.62 4.61
N GLU A 4 -44.94 -36.08 4.00
CA GLU A 4 -45.07 -36.25 2.54
C GLU A 4 -45.20 -34.89 1.79
N SER A 5 -44.45 -33.86 2.18
CA SER A 5 -44.51 -32.52 1.55
C SER A 5 -43.13 -31.86 1.47
N GLY A 6 -42.12 -32.61 1.03
CA GLY A 6 -40.73 -32.14 0.92
C GLY A 6 -40.20 -31.99 -0.51
N MET A 7 -40.95 -32.45 -1.51
CA MET A 7 -40.55 -32.32 -2.92
C MET A 7 -40.86 -30.91 -3.42
N ARG A 8 -39.84 -30.25 -3.98
CA ARG A 8 -39.93 -28.92 -4.58
C ARG A 8 -40.03 -29.06 -6.09
N SER A 9 -41.00 -28.38 -6.67
CA SER A 9 -41.02 -28.17 -8.12
C SER A 9 -39.78 -27.41 -8.59
N ILE A 10 -39.41 -27.52 -9.87
CA ILE A 10 -38.30 -26.73 -10.43
C ILE A 10 -38.44 -25.21 -10.19
N GLY A 11 -39.67 -24.68 -10.13
CA GLY A 11 -39.94 -23.27 -9.84
C GLY A 11 -39.69 -22.90 -8.38
N GLU A 12 -40.11 -23.74 -7.44
CA GLU A 12 -39.84 -23.56 -6.01
C GLU A 12 -38.35 -23.75 -5.71
N MET A 13 -37.74 -24.77 -6.31
CA MET A 13 -36.31 -25.02 -6.22
C MET A 13 -35.50 -23.83 -6.72
N ALA A 14 -35.91 -23.21 -7.82
CA ALA A 14 -35.25 -22.03 -8.36
C ALA A 14 -35.31 -20.84 -7.40
N ARG A 15 -36.47 -20.63 -6.76
CA ARG A 15 -36.68 -19.56 -5.79
C ARG A 15 -35.86 -19.78 -4.51
N ASP A 16 -35.82 -21.01 -4.01
CA ASP A 16 -35.21 -21.33 -2.71
C ASP A 16 -33.69 -21.52 -2.77
N SER A 17 -33.15 -21.91 -3.93
CA SER A 17 -31.71 -22.10 -4.15
C SER A 17 -31.00 -20.88 -4.75
N GLY A 18 -31.76 -19.95 -5.36
CA GLY A 18 -31.19 -18.82 -6.09
C GLY A 18 -30.63 -19.18 -7.47
N LEU A 19 -30.81 -20.42 -7.94
CA LEU A 19 -30.52 -20.84 -9.31
C LEU A 19 -31.75 -20.62 -10.19
N GLY A 20 -31.60 -19.95 -11.34
CA GLY A 20 -32.73 -19.83 -12.28
C GLY A 20 -33.20 -21.20 -12.82
N VAL A 21 -34.46 -21.30 -13.24
CA VAL A 21 -35.05 -22.53 -13.83
C VAL A 21 -34.21 -23.07 -15.01
N SER A 22 -33.68 -22.18 -15.84
CA SER A 22 -32.78 -22.58 -16.94
C SER A 22 -31.45 -23.15 -16.45
N ALA A 23 -30.93 -22.65 -15.33
CA ALA A 23 -29.69 -23.15 -14.74
C ALA A 23 -29.90 -24.55 -14.15
N LEU A 24 -31.03 -24.79 -13.48
CA LEU A 24 -31.39 -26.12 -12.98
C LEU A 24 -31.50 -27.16 -14.10
N ARG A 25 -32.10 -26.80 -15.24
CA ARG A 25 -32.14 -27.67 -16.44
C ARG A 25 -30.75 -27.94 -17.02
N PHE A 26 -29.88 -26.93 -17.01
CA PHE A 26 -28.50 -27.08 -17.48
C PHE A 26 -27.70 -28.04 -16.58
N TYR A 27 -27.83 -27.91 -15.26
CA TYR A 27 -27.12 -28.76 -14.30
C TYR A 27 -27.63 -30.20 -14.25
N ASP A 28 -28.93 -30.41 -14.48
CA ASP A 28 -29.50 -31.73 -14.75
C ASP A 28 -28.83 -32.39 -15.96
N GLY A 29 -28.80 -31.69 -17.11
CA GLY A 29 -28.15 -32.20 -18.33
C GLY A 29 -26.63 -32.40 -18.21
N ALA A 30 -25.97 -31.64 -17.32
CA ALA A 30 -24.54 -31.79 -17.01
C ALA A 30 -24.24 -32.82 -15.90
N GLY A 31 -25.26 -33.45 -15.32
CA GLY A 31 -25.13 -34.45 -14.25
C GLY A 31 -24.56 -33.88 -12.94
N VAL A 32 -24.75 -32.59 -12.68
CA VAL A 32 -24.26 -31.91 -11.46
C VAL A 32 -25.33 -31.86 -10.37
N LEU A 33 -26.59 -31.70 -10.78
CA LEU A 33 -27.75 -31.72 -9.89
C LEU A 33 -28.91 -32.37 -10.64
N VAL A 34 -29.05 -33.68 -10.47
CA VAL A 34 -30.09 -34.48 -11.15
C VAL A 34 -31.35 -34.48 -10.28
N PRO A 35 -32.54 -34.13 -10.82
CA PRO A 35 -33.77 -34.15 -10.06
C PRO A 35 -34.11 -35.56 -9.55
N ASP A 36 -34.59 -35.66 -8.31
CA ASP A 36 -35.01 -36.94 -7.71
C ASP A 36 -36.16 -37.60 -8.49
N TRP A 37 -37.02 -36.81 -9.13
CA TRP A 37 -38.09 -37.34 -9.97
C TRP A 37 -38.39 -36.43 -11.17
N VAL A 38 -38.61 -37.06 -12.33
CA VAL A 38 -39.08 -36.39 -13.54
C VAL A 38 -40.37 -37.06 -13.98
N ASP A 39 -41.42 -36.26 -14.14
CA ASP A 39 -42.73 -36.73 -14.60
C ASP A 39 -42.60 -37.31 -16.02
N PRO A 40 -42.95 -38.60 -16.24
CA PRO A 40 -42.79 -39.27 -17.53
C PRO A 40 -43.73 -38.75 -18.62
N VAL A 41 -44.80 -38.03 -18.27
CA VAL A 41 -45.79 -37.49 -19.21
C VAL A 41 -45.52 -36.02 -19.50
N SER A 42 -45.32 -35.21 -18.45
CA SER A 42 -45.13 -33.76 -18.59
C SER A 42 -43.67 -33.32 -18.70
N GLY A 43 -42.71 -34.18 -18.35
CA GLY A 43 -41.29 -33.85 -18.27
C GLY A 43 -40.94 -32.90 -17.11
N TYR A 44 -41.86 -32.72 -16.16
CA TYR A 44 -41.72 -31.78 -15.05
C TYR A 44 -40.79 -32.33 -13.97
N ARG A 45 -39.90 -31.49 -13.46
CA ARG A 45 -38.81 -31.90 -12.54
C ARG A 45 -39.15 -31.57 -11.10
N TRP A 46 -38.87 -32.52 -10.22
CA TRP A 46 -39.08 -32.45 -8.79
C TRP A 46 -37.80 -32.80 -8.05
N TYR A 47 -37.50 -31.99 -7.03
CA TYR A 47 -36.28 -32.08 -6.24
C TYR A 47 -36.62 -32.42 -4.79
N GLY A 48 -35.89 -33.35 -4.18
CA GLY A 48 -36.11 -33.72 -2.78
C GLY A 48 -35.54 -32.70 -1.79
N PRO A 49 -35.85 -32.88 -0.50
CA PRO A 49 -35.46 -31.95 0.55
C PRO A 49 -33.93 -31.86 0.76
N GLY A 50 -33.18 -32.94 0.51
CA GLY A 50 -31.71 -32.95 0.61
C GLY A 50 -30.99 -32.24 -0.53
N GLN A 51 -31.65 -32.05 -1.68
CA GLN A 51 -31.06 -31.42 -2.86
C GLN A 51 -31.00 -29.89 -2.75
N LEU A 52 -31.71 -29.30 -1.78
CA LEU A 52 -31.75 -27.86 -1.59
C LEU A 52 -30.39 -27.30 -1.15
N ASP A 53 -29.71 -27.96 -0.23
CA ASP A 53 -28.41 -27.48 0.27
C ASP A 53 -27.30 -27.67 -0.79
N GLU A 54 -27.37 -28.76 -1.57
CA GLU A 54 -26.48 -28.97 -2.71
C GLU A 54 -26.70 -27.90 -3.80
N ALA A 55 -27.94 -27.53 -4.09
CA ALA A 55 -28.25 -26.46 -5.03
C ALA A 55 -27.83 -25.07 -4.53
N ARG A 56 -27.92 -24.82 -3.22
CA ARG A 56 -27.41 -23.57 -2.61
C ARG A 56 -25.90 -23.49 -2.71
N LEU A 57 -25.19 -24.58 -2.39
CA LEU A 57 -23.75 -24.68 -2.57
C LEU A 57 -23.36 -24.41 -4.02
N LEU A 58 -24.05 -25.06 -4.96
CA LEU A 58 -23.87 -24.86 -6.39
C LEU A 58 -24.09 -23.39 -6.81
N ALA A 59 -25.10 -22.72 -6.24
CA ALA A 59 -25.34 -21.30 -6.46
C ALA A 59 -24.19 -20.42 -5.95
N HIS A 60 -23.63 -20.73 -4.78
CA HIS A 60 -22.49 -20.02 -4.22
C HIS A 60 -21.22 -20.19 -5.07
N LEU A 61 -20.90 -21.43 -5.48
CA LEU A 61 -19.73 -21.71 -6.33
C LEU A 61 -19.84 -21.06 -7.70
N ARG A 62 -21.04 -21.07 -8.30
CA ARG A 62 -21.31 -20.37 -9.56
C ARG A 62 -21.13 -18.87 -9.41
N ARG A 63 -21.62 -18.27 -8.31
CA ARG A 63 -21.45 -16.83 -8.04
C ARG A 63 -19.99 -16.46 -7.84
N ALA A 64 -19.19 -17.37 -7.26
CA ALA A 64 -17.74 -17.22 -7.12
C ALA A 64 -16.96 -17.47 -8.43
N GLY A 65 -17.65 -17.68 -9.56
CA GLY A 65 -17.00 -17.87 -10.86
C GLY A 65 -16.23 -19.18 -11.00
N MET A 66 -16.54 -20.20 -10.20
CA MET A 66 -15.86 -21.50 -10.28
C MET A 66 -16.21 -22.21 -11.61
N PRO A 67 -15.21 -22.76 -12.33
CA PRO A 67 -15.47 -23.52 -13.56
C PRO A 67 -16.36 -24.74 -13.33
N LEU A 68 -17.16 -25.11 -14.33
CA LEU A 68 -18.09 -26.25 -14.23
C LEU A 68 -17.38 -27.58 -13.90
N ALA A 69 -16.15 -27.77 -14.39
CA ALA A 69 -15.35 -28.95 -14.08
C ALA A 69 -15.01 -29.05 -12.58
N ASP A 70 -14.61 -27.92 -11.98
CA ASP A 70 -14.25 -27.84 -10.56
C ASP A 70 -15.49 -27.96 -9.68
N ILE A 71 -16.61 -27.34 -10.10
CA ILE A 71 -17.92 -27.49 -9.44
C ILE A 71 -18.33 -28.96 -9.33
N ARG A 72 -18.16 -29.75 -10.39
CA ARG A 72 -18.48 -31.19 -10.37
C ARG A 72 -17.67 -31.98 -9.35
N LEU A 73 -16.38 -31.63 -9.21
CA LEU A 73 -15.51 -32.28 -8.24
C LEU A 73 -15.89 -31.88 -6.82
N VAL A 74 -16.25 -30.61 -6.60
CA VAL A 74 -16.68 -30.11 -5.29
C VAL A 74 -18.02 -30.73 -4.88
N THR A 75 -19.03 -30.82 -5.77
CA THR A 75 -20.31 -31.45 -5.42
C THR A 75 -20.17 -32.96 -5.18
N ALA A 76 -19.34 -33.64 -5.97
CA ALA A 76 -19.03 -35.06 -5.75
C ALA A 76 -18.31 -35.30 -4.41
N GLY A 77 -17.33 -34.45 -4.06
CA GLY A 77 -16.61 -34.52 -2.78
C GLY A 77 -17.49 -34.18 -1.58
N TRP A 78 -18.41 -33.23 -1.74
CA TRP A 78 -19.39 -32.83 -0.72
C TRP A 78 -20.35 -33.97 -0.37
N SER A 79 -20.86 -34.69 -1.38
CA SER A 79 -21.73 -35.85 -1.20
C SER A 79 -20.96 -37.11 -0.75
N GLY A 80 -19.66 -37.21 -1.07
CA GLY A 80 -18.77 -38.33 -0.72
C GLY A 80 -17.99 -38.20 0.59
N SER A 81 -18.18 -37.13 1.36
CA SER A 81 -17.43 -36.83 2.61
C SER A 81 -15.90 -36.65 2.45
N ASP A 82 -15.41 -36.34 1.25
CA ASP A 82 -14.00 -36.00 1.02
C ASP A 82 -13.77 -34.50 1.17
N THR A 83 -13.80 -34.05 2.43
CA THR A 83 -13.64 -32.63 2.79
C THR A 83 -12.26 -32.10 2.40
N ALA A 84 -11.23 -32.94 2.38
CA ALA A 84 -9.86 -32.54 2.06
C ALA A 84 -9.73 -32.14 0.58
N LEU A 85 -10.33 -32.92 -0.33
CA LEU A 85 -10.37 -32.59 -1.75
C LEU A 85 -11.15 -31.30 -2.02
N VAL A 86 -12.30 -31.12 -1.35
CA VAL A 86 -13.12 -29.90 -1.48
C VAL A 86 -12.34 -28.66 -1.05
N LEU A 87 -11.69 -28.70 0.12
CA LEU A 87 -10.89 -27.59 0.63
C LEU A 87 -9.74 -27.24 -0.33
N LYS A 88 -9.02 -28.25 -0.85
CA LYS A 88 -7.95 -28.04 -1.82
C LYS A 88 -8.44 -27.32 -3.08
N LEU A 89 -9.56 -27.77 -3.66
CA LEU A 89 -10.13 -27.17 -4.86
C LEU A 89 -10.60 -25.71 -4.60
N LEU A 90 -11.16 -25.43 -3.42
CA LEU A 90 -11.52 -24.07 -3.04
C LEU A 90 -10.30 -23.16 -2.92
N SER A 91 -9.23 -23.62 -2.26
CA SER A 91 -7.99 -22.86 -2.11
C SER A 91 -7.31 -22.60 -3.46
N GLU A 92 -7.26 -23.60 -4.35
CA GLU A 92 -6.69 -23.43 -5.70
C GLU A 92 -7.50 -22.43 -6.53
N HIS A 93 -8.84 -22.44 -6.44
CA HIS A 93 -9.69 -21.48 -7.13
C HIS A 93 -9.57 -20.07 -6.55
N LEU A 94 -9.47 -19.93 -5.22
CA LEU A 94 -9.23 -18.65 -4.56
C LEU A 94 -7.91 -18.03 -5.05
N LEU A 95 -6.82 -18.80 -5.08
CA LEU A 95 -5.53 -18.35 -5.59
C LEU A 95 -5.60 -17.95 -7.08
N ARG A 96 -6.39 -18.66 -7.88
CA ARG A 96 -6.63 -18.33 -9.30
C ARG A 96 -7.38 -16.99 -9.43
N LEU A 97 -8.38 -16.74 -8.60
CA LEU A 97 -9.12 -15.47 -8.58
C LEU A 97 -8.24 -14.30 -8.14
N GLU A 98 -7.42 -14.48 -7.10
CA GLU A 98 -6.48 -13.46 -6.64
C GLU A 98 -5.45 -13.10 -7.71
N ARG A 99 -4.86 -14.10 -8.37
CA ARG A 99 -3.96 -13.89 -9.51
C ARG A 99 -4.66 -13.13 -10.64
N GLY A 100 -5.87 -13.56 -10.99
CA GLY A 100 -6.69 -12.88 -11.99
C GLY A 100 -7.02 -11.43 -11.63
N LEU A 101 -7.28 -11.13 -10.35
CA LEU A 101 -7.50 -9.77 -9.87
C LEU A 101 -6.22 -8.93 -9.97
N CYS A 102 -5.08 -9.49 -9.58
CA CYS A 102 -3.79 -8.83 -9.72
C CYS A 102 -3.48 -8.51 -11.19
N ASP A 103 -3.68 -9.45 -12.10
CA ASP A 103 -3.46 -9.27 -13.53
C ASP A 103 -4.44 -8.26 -14.15
N ALA A 104 -5.72 -8.34 -13.79
CA ALA A 104 -6.72 -7.35 -14.21
C ALA A 104 -6.35 -5.96 -13.71
N ARG A 105 -5.94 -5.82 -12.43
CA ARG A 105 -5.53 -4.53 -11.85
C ARG A 105 -4.31 -3.97 -12.55
N ARG A 106 -3.32 -4.80 -12.91
CA ARG A 106 -2.17 -4.41 -13.74
C ARG A 106 -2.62 -3.93 -15.12
N ALA A 107 -3.47 -4.69 -15.80
CA ALA A 107 -3.98 -4.32 -17.12
C ALA A 107 -4.76 -3.01 -17.10
N PHE A 108 -5.63 -2.80 -16.09
CA PHE A 108 -6.35 -1.54 -15.90
C PHE A 108 -5.42 -0.38 -15.56
N SER A 109 -4.35 -0.62 -14.79
CA SER A 109 -3.31 0.39 -14.57
C SER A 109 -2.68 0.81 -15.90
N THR A 110 -2.25 -0.16 -16.73
CA THR A 110 -1.68 0.14 -18.05
C THR A 110 -2.66 0.90 -18.94
N VAL A 111 -3.93 0.52 -18.98
CA VAL A 111 -4.96 1.24 -19.74
C VAL A 111 -5.16 2.65 -19.20
N ARG A 112 -5.18 2.82 -17.88
CA ARG A 112 -5.25 4.16 -17.26
C ARG A 112 -4.03 5.00 -17.63
N ASP A 113 -2.82 4.42 -17.59
CA ASP A 113 -1.59 5.12 -17.97
C ASP A 113 -1.64 5.54 -19.46
N LEU A 114 -2.19 4.69 -20.33
CA LEU A 114 -2.42 5.00 -21.75
C LEU A 114 -3.53 6.04 -21.98
N LEU A 115 -4.59 6.05 -21.16
CA LEU A 115 -5.68 7.02 -21.23
C LEU A 115 -5.26 8.38 -20.67
N ASP A 116 -4.52 8.40 -19.56
CA ASP A 116 -3.90 9.60 -19.00
C ASP A 116 -2.98 10.24 -20.07
N ALA A 117 -2.23 9.42 -20.81
CA ALA A 117 -1.41 9.87 -21.94
C ALA A 117 -2.22 10.43 -23.14
N ARG A 118 -3.54 10.21 -23.20
CA ARG A 118 -4.42 10.62 -24.31
C ARG A 118 -5.35 11.78 -23.95
N GLU A 119 -5.88 11.80 -22.72
CA GLU A 119 -6.80 12.84 -22.23
C GLU A 119 -6.04 14.10 -21.75
N THR A 120 -4.75 13.97 -21.43
CA THR A 120 -3.84 15.12 -21.33
C THR A 120 -2.99 15.20 -22.60
N PRO A 121 -3.26 16.14 -23.53
CA PRO A 121 -2.32 16.39 -24.62
C PRO A 121 -1.05 16.97 -24.01
N MET A 122 -0.04 16.12 -23.79
CA MET A 122 1.33 16.47 -23.41
C MET A 122 1.50 17.32 -22.14
N SER A 123 1.72 16.65 -21.01
CA SER A 123 2.86 17.00 -20.12
C SER A 123 3.78 15.80 -19.85
N SER A 124 3.54 14.67 -20.53
CA SER A 124 4.42 13.50 -20.60
C SER A 124 4.91 13.32 -22.03
N THR A 125 5.73 14.26 -22.47
CA THR A 125 6.91 13.90 -23.25
C THR A 125 8.00 13.76 -22.22
N PHE A 126 8.81 12.71 -22.33
CA PHE A 126 10.17 12.70 -21.82
C PHE A 126 10.81 14.04 -22.16
N ALA A 127 10.75 15.01 -21.26
CA ALA A 127 11.51 16.22 -21.42
C ALA A 127 12.93 15.76 -21.18
N HIS A 128 13.63 15.40 -22.26
CA HIS A 128 14.89 16.06 -22.46
C HIS A 128 14.88 16.78 -23.81
N PRO A 129 15.20 18.09 -23.85
CA PRO A 129 15.70 18.91 -22.75
C PRO A 129 14.90 20.22 -22.57
N HIS A 130 14.78 20.70 -21.32
CA HIS A 130 15.34 22.03 -21.15
C HIS A 130 16.81 21.86 -21.48
N THR A 131 17.27 22.31 -22.67
CA THR A 131 18.71 22.29 -23.00
C THR A 131 19.51 23.12 -22.00
N ALA A 132 18.81 23.94 -21.21
CA ALA A 132 19.37 24.62 -20.07
C ALA A 132 19.40 23.67 -18.86
N PRO A 133 20.58 23.37 -18.29
CA PRO A 133 20.65 22.74 -16.98
C PRO A 133 19.86 23.58 -15.97
N VAL A 134 18.96 22.95 -15.23
CA VAL A 134 18.22 23.64 -14.15
C VAL A 134 19.16 23.78 -12.97
N ARG A 135 19.38 25.01 -12.53
CA ARG A 135 20.22 25.35 -11.38
C ARG A 135 19.35 25.79 -10.22
N LEU A 136 19.46 25.08 -9.11
CA LEU A 136 18.77 25.33 -7.86
C LEU A 136 19.80 25.66 -6.79
N THR A 137 19.75 26.87 -6.23
CA THR A 137 20.56 27.20 -5.05
C THR A 137 19.72 26.95 -3.80
N VAL A 138 20.27 26.16 -2.88
CA VAL A 138 19.62 25.81 -1.61
C VAL A 138 20.54 26.09 -0.44
N SER A 139 19.98 26.25 0.74
CA SER A 139 20.77 26.27 1.98
C SER A 139 21.44 24.91 2.18
N ALA A 140 22.77 24.91 2.37
CA ALA A 140 23.50 23.68 2.63
C ALA A 140 23.03 22.98 3.93
N PRO A 141 22.90 23.67 5.08
CA PRO A 141 22.34 23.05 6.28
C PRO A 141 20.86 22.67 6.11
N GLY A 142 20.08 23.43 5.35
CA GLY A 142 18.67 23.09 5.06
C GLY A 142 18.53 21.79 4.27
N LEU A 143 19.29 21.62 3.18
CA LEU A 143 19.29 20.37 2.42
C LEU A 143 19.89 19.21 3.22
N ALA A 144 20.90 19.45 4.06
CA ALA A 144 21.48 18.43 4.93
C ALA A 144 20.43 17.88 5.91
N ALA A 145 19.73 18.78 6.61
CA ALA A 145 18.66 18.42 7.53
C ALA A 145 17.51 17.70 6.82
N ALA A 146 17.15 18.14 5.61
CA ALA A 146 16.11 17.50 4.83
C ALA A 146 16.50 16.06 4.39
N LEU A 147 17.75 15.86 3.96
CA LEU A 147 18.26 14.52 3.62
C LEU A 147 18.36 13.60 4.83
N ASP A 148 18.82 14.10 5.98
CA ASP A 148 18.85 13.33 7.23
C ASP A 148 17.44 12.93 7.69
N ALA A 149 16.45 13.78 7.45
CA ALA A 149 15.05 13.53 7.78
C ALA A 149 14.37 12.48 6.88
N VAL A 150 14.94 12.11 5.72
CA VAL A 150 14.25 11.21 4.77
C VAL A 150 15.03 9.98 4.36
N ARG A 151 16.37 10.04 4.26
CA ARG A 151 17.20 8.98 3.63
C ARG A 151 17.02 7.59 4.25
N PHE A 152 16.68 7.54 5.55
CA PHE A 152 16.45 6.28 6.25
C PHE A 152 15.24 5.50 5.71
N ALA A 153 14.27 6.17 5.08
CA ALA A 153 13.05 5.56 4.57
C ALA A 153 13.18 4.98 3.14
N ALA A 154 14.35 5.11 2.50
CA ALA A 154 14.57 4.54 1.16
C ALA A 154 14.62 3.00 1.21
N SER A 155 14.08 2.35 0.19
CA SER A 155 14.10 0.89 0.08
C SER A 155 15.51 0.36 -0.12
N THR A 156 15.83 -0.77 0.50
CA THR A 156 17.03 -1.59 0.20
C THR A 156 16.71 -2.83 -0.61
N ASP A 157 15.43 -3.03 -0.96
CA ASP A 157 14.94 -4.18 -1.72
C ASP A 157 15.38 -4.08 -3.19
N PRO A 158 16.20 -5.03 -3.69
CA PRO A 158 16.66 -5.04 -5.09
C PRO A 158 15.52 -5.23 -6.10
N GLU A 159 14.37 -5.79 -5.69
CA GLU A 159 13.18 -5.95 -6.54
C GLU A 159 12.44 -4.63 -6.77
N LEU A 160 12.75 -3.59 -5.97
CA LEU A 160 12.13 -2.26 -6.05
C LEU A 160 13.16 -1.15 -6.28
N PRO A 161 13.91 -1.18 -7.39
CA PRO A 161 14.96 -0.20 -7.67
C PRO A 161 14.42 1.23 -7.81
N MET A 162 13.12 1.40 -8.12
CA MET A 162 12.45 2.70 -8.16
C MET A 162 12.32 3.37 -6.79
N LEU A 163 12.41 2.59 -5.71
CA LEU A 163 12.33 3.05 -4.32
C LEU A 163 13.70 3.08 -3.63
N GLY A 164 14.75 2.62 -4.32
CA GLY A 164 16.14 2.60 -3.84
C GLY A 164 16.83 3.97 -3.88
N GLY A 165 16.08 5.04 -3.70
CA GLY A 165 16.57 6.41 -3.80
C GLY A 165 15.63 7.43 -3.17
N VAL A 166 16.07 8.68 -3.20
CA VAL A 166 15.36 9.84 -2.68
C VAL A 166 14.86 10.67 -3.86
N LEU A 167 13.55 10.89 -3.92
CA LEU A 167 12.96 11.83 -4.86
C LEU A 167 13.28 13.26 -4.44
N PHE A 168 13.83 14.04 -5.36
CA PHE A 168 13.97 15.49 -5.27
C PHE A 168 12.87 16.08 -6.15
N ASP A 169 11.97 16.87 -5.56
CA ASP A 169 10.81 17.49 -6.20
C ASP A 169 10.84 19.00 -5.92
N ALA A 170 11.36 19.77 -6.87
CA ALA A 170 11.40 21.22 -6.81
C ALA A 170 10.15 21.81 -7.45
N GLU A 171 9.39 22.60 -6.71
CA GLU A 171 8.24 23.37 -7.22
C GLU A 171 8.08 24.69 -6.45
N GLY A 172 7.86 25.80 -7.16
CA GLY A 172 7.42 27.06 -6.51
C GLY A 172 8.40 27.60 -5.46
N GLY A 173 9.70 27.41 -5.67
CA GLY A 173 10.76 27.86 -4.76
C GLY A 173 11.00 26.96 -3.55
N THR A 174 10.42 25.76 -3.54
CA THR A 174 10.62 24.76 -2.49
C THR A 174 11.17 23.48 -3.10
N LEU A 175 12.24 22.94 -2.53
CA LEU A 175 12.76 21.61 -2.86
C LEU A 175 12.26 20.63 -1.79
N ARG A 176 11.36 19.73 -2.18
CA ARG A 176 10.92 18.61 -1.34
C ARG A 176 11.80 17.39 -1.62
N VAL A 177 12.24 16.73 -0.56
CA VAL A 177 12.94 15.45 -0.63
C VAL A 177 12.05 14.37 -0.02
N VAL A 178 11.93 13.23 -0.70
CA VAL A 178 11.00 12.17 -0.32
C VAL A 178 11.65 10.80 -0.47
N ALA A 179 11.47 9.93 0.52
CA ALA A 179 11.90 8.54 0.44
C ALA A 179 10.81 7.59 0.98
N THR A 180 10.75 6.38 0.43
CA THR A 180 9.74 5.37 0.81
C THR A 180 10.21 3.96 0.49
N ASP A 181 9.71 2.97 1.23
CA ASP A 181 10.00 1.54 1.08
C ASP A 181 8.74 0.65 0.99
N ARG A 182 7.59 1.27 0.66
CA ARG A 182 6.20 0.73 0.71
C ARG A 182 5.55 0.67 2.09
N TYR A 183 6.32 0.56 3.16
CA TYR A 183 5.79 0.45 4.53
C TYR A 183 5.87 1.77 5.28
N ARG A 184 6.72 2.68 4.81
CA ARG A 184 6.85 4.03 5.35
C ARG A 184 7.17 5.04 4.27
N LEU A 185 6.95 6.31 4.59
CA LEU A 185 7.26 7.45 3.74
C LEU A 185 7.78 8.59 4.61
N ALA A 186 8.88 9.21 4.22
CA ALA A 186 9.41 10.39 4.87
C ALA A 186 9.51 11.54 3.86
N VAL A 187 9.05 12.72 4.28
CA VAL A 187 9.05 13.96 3.48
C VAL A 187 9.71 15.04 4.31
N SER A 188 10.56 15.84 3.67
CA SER A 188 11.06 17.09 4.22
C SER A 188 11.26 18.09 3.09
N ALA A 189 11.37 19.37 3.44
CA ALA A 189 11.48 20.46 2.48
C ALA A 189 12.58 21.43 2.87
N THR A 190 13.16 22.08 1.87
CA THR A 190 14.07 23.21 2.05
C THR A 190 13.76 24.29 1.01
N GLY A 191 13.98 25.55 1.39
CA GLY A 191 13.79 26.67 0.49
C GLY A 191 14.84 26.70 -0.62
N VAL A 192 14.40 27.06 -1.83
CA VAL A 192 15.27 27.36 -2.98
C VAL A 192 15.41 28.88 -3.04
N THR A 193 16.64 29.37 -2.95
CA THR A 193 16.95 30.80 -3.07
C THR A 193 17.39 31.09 -4.50
N GLY A 194 16.56 31.77 -5.29
CA GLY A 194 16.94 32.22 -6.63
C GLY A 194 17.61 33.59 -6.60
N ALA A 195 18.88 33.70 -7.00
CA ALA A 195 19.42 34.90 -7.63
C ALA A 195 20.53 34.60 -8.68
N GLY A 196 20.18 34.51 -9.97
CA GLY A 196 21.12 34.28 -11.09
C GLY A 196 20.47 34.01 -12.47
N GLU A 197 21.20 34.28 -13.56
CA GLU A 197 20.79 33.90 -14.92
C GLU A 197 20.92 32.39 -15.16
N GLY A 198 19.91 31.76 -15.77
CA GLY A 198 19.81 30.29 -15.91
C GLY A 198 19.26 29.59 -14.66
N GLU A 199 18.70 30.35 -13.73
CA GLU A 199 18.04 29.82 -12.55
C GLU A 199 16.67 29.22 -12.81
N TYR A 200 16.32 28.37 -11.85
CA TYR A 200 15.00 27.85 -11.63
C TYR A 200 13.88 28.90 -11.75
N ASP A 201 13.03 28.74 -12.76
CA ASP A 201 11.90 29.61 -13.08
C ASP A 201 10.63 29.29 -12.25
N GLY A 202 10.74 28.38 -11.27
CA GLY A 202 9.60 27.89 -10.48
C GLY A 202 8.89 26.69 -11.09
N SER A 203 9.24 26.26 -12.30
CA SER A 203 8.66 25.08 -12.95
C SER A 203 8.93 23.80 -12.16
N ARG A 204 8.03 22.82 -12.24
CA ARG A 204 8.21 21.60 -11.46
C ARG A 204 9.34 20.73 -12.05
N VAL A 205 10.33 20.39 -11.24
CA VAL A 205 11.46 19.52 -11.62
C VAL A 205 11.57 18.36 -10.66
N GLN A 206 11.63 17.13 -11.19
CA GLN A 206 11.76 15.90 -10.41
C GLN A 206 12.98 15.10 -10.81
N ALA A 207 13.71 14.59 -9.81
CA ALA A 207 14.83 13.68 -10.01
C ALA A 207 14.86 12.62 -8.90
N VAL A 208 14.95 11.34 -9.25
CA VAL A 208 15.14 10.26 -8.26
C VAL A 208 16.64 10.02 -8.09
N VAL A 209 17.18 10.42 -6.94
CA VAL A 209 18.60 10.32 -6.61
C VAL A 209 18.86 8.98 -5.91
N PRO A 210 19.67 8.06 -6.48
CA PRO A 210 19.96 6.78 -5.82
C PRO A 210 20.54 6.97 -4.41
N SER A 211 20.19 6.09 -3.45
CA SER A 211 20.60 6.25 -2.05
C SER A 211 22.11 6.46 -1.85
N PRO A 212 23.02 5.73 -2.53
CA PRO A 212 24.46 5.97 -2.40
C PRO A 212 24.88 7.37 -2.85
N LEU A 213 24.22 7.93 -3.86
CA LEU A 213 24.46 9.29 -4.34
C LEU A 213 23.88 10.32 -3.37
N ALA A 214 22.69 10.07 -2.80
CA ALA A 214 22.10 10.92 -1.79
C ALA A 214 22.96 10.98 -0.50
N ASP A 215 23.53 9.85 -0.07
CA ASP A 215 24.47 9.79 1.06
C ASP A 215 25.76 10.57 0.75
N ALA A 216 26.30 10.43 -0.47
CA ALA A 216 27.46 11.20 -0.90
C ALA A 216 27.18 12.71 -0.92
N MET A 217 26.02 13.12 -1.45
CA MET A 217 25.54 14.50 -1.43
C MET A 217 25.40 15.03 0.00
N ARG A 218 24.79 14.25 0.90
CA ARG A 218 24.67 14.61 2.32
C ARG A 218 26.03 14.81 2.98
N ALA A 219 27.03 13.98 2.66
CA ALA A 219 28.39 14.08 3.21
C ALA A 219 29.18 15.31 2.70
N LEU A 220 28.73 15.96 1.62
CA LEU A 220 29.30 17.23 1.15
C LEU A 220 28.75 18.44 1.89
N LEU A 221 27.50 18.35 2.38
CA LEU A 221 26.79 19.48 2.98
C LEU A 221 27.28 19.73 4.41
N GLY A 222 27.77 20.95 4.64
CA GLY A 222 28.23 21.43 5.95
C GLY A 222 27.15 22.16 6.74
N ALA A 223 27.52 22.69 7.90
CA ALA A 223 26.64 23.44 8.80
C ALA A 223 26.33 24.86 8.33
N GLU A 224 27.08 25.38 7.35
CA GLU A 224 26.97 26.76 6.85
C GLU A 224 27.07 26.79 5.32
N GLY A 225 26.60 27.87 4.72
CA GLY A 225 26.71 28.16 3.29
C GLY A 225 25.52 27.69 2.45
N SER A 226 25.71 27.77 1.13
CA SER A 226 24.74 27.33 0.12
C SER A 226 25.33 26.19 -0.70
N ALA A 227 24.45 25.38 -1.25
CA ALA A 227 24.78 24.32 -2.19
C ALA A 227 23.99 24.53 -3.48
N GLU A 228 24.61 24.16 -4.59
CA GLU A 228 24.03 24.31 -5.90
C GLU A 228 23.71 22.94 -6.48
N LEU A 229 22.43 22.70 -6.73
CA LEU A 229 21.91 21.48 -7.31
C LEU A 229 21.62 21.74 -8.80
N ARG A 230 22.31 20.99 -9.66
CA ARG A 230 22.11 21.00 -11.11
C ARG A 230 21.40 19.72 -11.53
N VAL A 231 20.32 19.89 -12.28
CA VAL A 231 19.59 18.79 -12.93
C VAL A 231 19.66 19.00 -14.44
N GLU A 232 20.27 18.04 -15.14
CA GLU A 232 20.45 18.05 -16.59
C GLU A 232 20.30 16.61 -17.08
N GLY A 233 19.32 16.31 -17.91
CA GLY A 233 19.20 14.93 -18.36
C GLY A 233 18.66 14.01 -17.28
N ASP A 234 19.18 12.80 -17.36
CA ASP A 234 19.19 11.84 -16.28
C ASP A 234 20.31 12.13 -15.27
N ARG A 235 21.00 13.27 -15.31
CA ARG A 235 22.13 13.57 -14.42
C ARG A 235 21.75 14.61 -13.38
N VAL A 236 22.14 14.32 -12.15
CA VAL A 236 22.05 15.25 -11.02
C VAL A 236 23.43 15.47 -10.43
N VAL A 237 23.76 16.72 -10.14
CA VAL A 237 25.04 17.12 -9.53
C VAL A 237 24.75 18.10 -8.42
N LEU A 238 25.33 17.87 -7.24
CA LEU A 238 25.34 18.81 -6.13
C LEU A 238 26.76 19.34 -5.95
N GLU A 239 26.90 20.66 -5.91
CA GLU A 239 28.15 21.37 -5.67
C GLU A 239 28.04 22.18 -4.38
N ALA A 240 29.02 22.04 -3.49
CA ALA A 240 29.11 22.76 -2.23
C ALA A 240 30.56 23.24 -2.03
N GLY A 241 30.81 24.52 -2.24
CA GLY A 241 32.18 25.07 -2.30
C GLY A 241 32.98 24.43 -3.45
N GLU A 242 34.17 23.90 -3.17
CA GLU A 242 35.03 23.24 -4.17
C GLU A 242 34.71 21.74 -4.37
N ARG A 243 33.73 21.20 -3.64
CA ARG A 243 33.41 19.76 -3.66
C ARG A 243 32.12 19.52 -4.42
N GLN A 244 32.07 18.42 -5.16
CA GLN A 244 30.88 18.01 -5.92
C GLN A 244 30.62 16.51 -5.82
N ALA A 245 29.34 16.14 -5.87
CA ALA A 245 28.88 14.76 -6.01
C ALA A 245 27.81 14.73 -7.08
N GLY A 246 27.93 13.81 -8.03
CA GLY A 246 26.96 13.69 -9.11
C GLY A 246 26.93 12.31 -9.73
N GLY A 247 25.82 12.00 -10.37
CA GLY A 247 25.56 10.70 -10.96
C GLY A 247 24.26 10.67 -11.75
N ARG A 248 23.89 9.47 -12.18
CA ARG A 248 22.63 9.24 -12.91
C ARG A 248 21.47 9.07 -11.94
N CYS A 249 20.34 9.66 -12.28
CA CYS A 249 19.05 9.51 -11.62
C CYS A 249 18.46 8.13 -11.95
N GLY A 250 17.57 7.65 -11.09
CA GLY A 250 16.77 6.46 -11.37
C GLY A 250 15.90 6.65 -12.61
N ALA A 251 15.88 5.66 -13.49
CA ALA A 251 15.12 5.70 -14.75
C ALA A 251 13.60 5.52 -14.55
N THR A 252 13.18 5.16 -13.33
CA THR A 252 11.80 4.80 -12.98
C THR A 252 11.10 5.93 -12.22
N GLY A 253 9.83 6.15 -12.53
CA GLY A 253 9.00 7.14 -11.83
C GLY A 253 8.80 6.79 -10.37
N PHE A 254 8.88 7.79 -9.50
CA PHE A 254 8.61 7.67 -8.07
C PHE A 254 7.09 7.73 -7.80
N PRO A 255 6.54 6.99 -6.82
CA PRO A 255 5.11 7.06 -6.49
C PRO A 255 4.63 8.48 -6.16
N ASP A 256 3.39 8.80 -6.54
CA ASP A 256 2.78 10.11 -6.26
C ASP A 256 2.44 10.26 -4.76
N TYR A 257 3.43 10.70 -3.99
CA TYR A 257 3.34 10.90 -2.54
C TYR A 257 2.34 11.98 -2.13
N ARG A 258 2.01 12.93 -3.02
CA ARG A 258 1.08 14.04 -2.72
C ARG A 258 -0.36 13.58 -2.53
N ARG A 259 -0.68 12.34 -2.94
CA ARG A 259 -1.96 11.71 -2.63
C ARG A 259 -2.05 11.27 -1.17
N LEU A 260 -0.91 10.96 -0.55
CA LEU A 260 -0.83 10.49 0.83
C LEU A 260 -0.83 11.64 1.84
N SER A 261 -0.43 12.85 1.44
CA SER A 261 -0.49 14.05 2.31
C SER A 261 -1.91 14.59 2.53
N ARG A 262 -2.93 14.08 1.84
CA ARG A 262 -4.34 14.55 1.93
C ARG A 262 -5.22 13.73 2.86
N LEU A 263 -4.64 12.99 3.80
CA LEU A 263 -5.43 12.16 4.72
C LEU A 263 -6.20 13.03 5.73
N PRO A 264 -7.47 12.71 6.03
CA PRO A 264 -8.26 13.48 7.00
C PRO A 264 -7.68 13.34 8.41
N ALA A 265 -7.70 14.44 9.15
CA ALA A 265 -7.11 14.56 10.49
C ALA A 265 -7.51 13.40 11.42
N GLY A 266 -6.51 12.81 12.07
CA GLY A 266 -6.65 11.81 13.11
C GLY A 266 -6.59 12.39 14.52
N ARG A 267 -6.48 11.50 15.52
CA ARG A 267 -6.19 11.86 16.90
C ARG A 267 -4.75 12.33 17.00
N ARG A 268 -4.51 13.48 17.62
CA ARG A 268 -3.18 14.09 17.72
C ARG A 268 -2.69 14.03 19.16
N ALA A 269 -1.51 13.49 19.37
CA ALA A 269 -0.90 13.39 20.68
C ALA A 269 0.51 14.00 20.66
N PRO A 270 0.81 14.98 21.54
CA PRO A 270 2.17 15.48 21.70
C PRO A 270 3.03 14.42 22.40
N VAL A 271 4.26 14.30 21.97
CA VAL A 271 5.20 13.28 22.46
C VAL A 271 6.54 13.93 22.81
N ASP A 272 6.98 13.65 24.03
CA ASP A 272 8.37 13.87 24.47
C ASP A 272 9.23 12.73 23.94
N VAL A 273 10.11 13.03 22.99
CA VAL A 273 10.86 12.02 22.22
C VAL A 273 11.80 11.20 23.11
N PRO A 274 12.58 11.80 24.04
CA PRO A 274 13.42 11.02 24.96
C PRO A 274 12.61 10.02 25.79
N ALA A 275 11.55 10.48 26.47
CA ALA A 275 10.72 9.60 27.31
C ALA A 275 9.99 8.53 26.48
N PHE A 276 9.48 8.88 25.30
CA PHE A 276 8.79 7.92 24.45
C PHE A 276 9.73 6.89 23.83
N ARG A 277 10.95 7.29 23.47
CA ARG A 277 11.99 6.37 23.00
C ARG A 277 12.36 5.37 24.10
N GLU A 278 12.50 5.81 25.34
CA GLU A 278 12.73 4.93 26.49
C GLU A 278 11.57 3.95 26.68
N ALA A 279 10.33 4.45 26.64
CA ALA A 279 9.12 3.62 26.73
C ALA A 279 9.00 2.60 25.58
N LEU A 280 9.43 2.96 24.37
CA LEU A 280 9.51 2.01 23.25
C LEU A 280 10.59 0.97 23.52
N LEU A 281 11.81 1.35 23.89
CA LEU A 281 12.89 0.37 24.08
C LEU A 281 12.62 -0.60 25.23
N GLY A 282 12.02 -0.14 26.33
CA GLY A 282 11.65 -0.96 27.48
C GLY A 282 10.26 -1.60 27.41
N GLY A 283 9.44 -1.22 26.45
CA GLY A 283 8.04 -1.64 26.34
C GLY A 283 7.84 -3.00 25.66
N PRO A 284 6.62 -3.56 25.72
CA PRO A 284 6.28 -4.85 25.11
C PRO A 284 6.39 -4.83 23.58
N VAL A 285 6.74 -5.97 22.99
CA VAL A 285 6.77 -6.21 21.53
C VAL A 285 5.97 -7.44 21.15
N ARG A 286 5.47 -7.43 19.92
CA ARG A 286 4.99 -8.63 19.23
C ARG A 286 5.88 -8.87 18.02
N SER A 287 6.56 -10.00 17.98
CA SER A 287 7.37 -10.38 16.82
C SER A 287 6.47 -10.88 15.70
N GLN A 288 6.66 -10.34 14.50
CA GLN A 288 5.98 -10.75 13.27
C GLN A 288 7.01 -11.13 12.21
N VAL A 289 6.55 -11.80 11.15
CA VAL A 289 7.37 -12.21 10.01
C VAL A 289 6.81 -11.54 8.76
N ARG A 290 7.67 -10.85 8.02
CA ARG A 290 7.29 -10.20 6.76
C ARG A 290 7.04 -11.28 5.70
N GLU A 291 5.86 -11.23 5.08
CA GLU A 291 5.42 -12.25 4.10
C GLU A 291 6.36 -12.35 2.88
N GLU A 292 6.99 -11.25 2.50
CA GLU A 292 7.75 -11.15 1.24
C GLU A 292 9.14 -11.81 1.31
N ASP A 293 9.83 -11.70 2.44
CA ASP A 293 11.22 -12.17 2.60
C ASP A 293 11.44 -13.03 3.85
N GLY A 294 10.40 -13.24 4.67
CA GLY A 294 10.50 -14.02 5.90
C GLY A 294 11.29 -13.33 7.02
N ALA A 295 11.62 -12.04 6.89
CA ALA A 295 12.35 -11.32 7.92
C ALA A 295 11.47 -11.10 9.16
N ALA A 296 12.01 -11.45 10.33
CA ALA A 296 11.36 -11.15 11.60
C ALA A 296 11.51 -9.66 11.96
N TYR A 297 10.44 -9.04 12.44
CA TYR A 297 10.43 -7.67 12.94
C TYR A 297 9.53 -7.51 14.15
N ASP A 298 9.85 -6.55 15.02
CA ASP A 298 9.09 -6.27 16.23
C ASP A 298 8.04 -5.19 16.00
N VAL A 299 6.83 -5.44 16.49
CA VAL A 299 5.70 -4.52 16.46
C VAL A 299 5.45 -3.96 17.85
N SER A 300 5.36 -2.64 17.97
CA SER A 300 4.87 -1.95 19.17
C SER A 300 3.40 -1.58 18.98
N VAL A 301 2.57 -1.89 19.98
CA VAL A 301 1.16 -1.49 19.98
C VAL A 301 1.04 -0.18 20.74
N LEU A 302 0.57 0.84 20.03
CA LEU A 302 0.38 2.19 20.55
C LEU A 302 -1.08 2.46 20.83
N GLU A 303 -1.34 3.09 21.96
CA GLU A 303 -2.62 3.71 22.31
C GLU A 303 -2.44 5.23 22.27
N VAL A 304 -3.14 5.88 21.34
CA VAL A 304 -3.02 7.33 21.08
C VAL A 304 -4.30 8.03 21.49
N THR A 305 -4.21 8.83 22.55
CA THR A 305 -5.34 9.64 23.05
C THR A 305 -5.25 11.04 22.46
N ASP A 306 -6.37 11.58 21.95
CA ASP A 306 -6.40 12.92 21.38
C ASP A 306 -6.12 13.99 22.46
N GLY A 307 -5.09 14.82 22.22
CA GLY A 307 -4.56 15.77 23.19
C GLY A 307 -3.90 15.15 24.44
N GLY A 308 -3.83 13.82 24.52
CA GLY A 308 -3.34 13.06 25.67
C GLY A 308 -1.98 12.39 25.44
N PRO A 309 -1.53 11.55 26.38
CA PRO A 309 -0.27 10.83 26.24
C PRO A 309 -0.39 9.68 25.23
N VAL A 310 0.75 9.35 24.60
CA VAL A 310 0.92 8.10 23.86
C VAL A 310 1.48 7.04 24.79
N SER A 311 0.87 5.85 24.81
CA SER A 311 1.35 4.74 25.64
C SER A 311 1.61 3.48 24.81
N VAL A 312 2.67 2.75 25.18
CA VAL A 312 3.03 1.46 24.58
C VAL A 312 2.40 0.36 25.45
N ARG A 313 1.54 -0.46 24.86
CA ARG A 313 0.74 -1.47 25.59
C ARG A 313 0.96 -2.86 25.01
N GLU A 314 0.77 -3.89 25.82
CA GLU A 314 0.76 -5.29 25.36
C GLU A 314 -0.63 -5.67 24.81
N HIS A 315 -1.67 -5.20 25.50
CA HIS A 315 -3.08 -5.36 25.15
C HIS A 315 -3.75 -3.98 25.25
N ALA A 316 -4.39 -3.54 24.17
CA ALA A 316 -5.15 -2.29 24.12
C ALA A 316 -6.58 -2.60 23.67
N SER A 317 -7.56 -1.84 24.20
CA SER A 317 -8.98 -2.04 23.91
C SER A 317 -9.26 -1.94 22.39
N PRO A 318 -10.16 -2.79 21.83
CA PRO A 318 -10.50 -2.74 20.41
C PRO A 318 -11.05 -1.37 20.01
N GLY A 319 -10.43 -0.72 19.03
CA GLY A 319 -10.85 0.58 18.49
C GLY A 319 -9.77 1.66 18.50
N ASP A 320 -8.87 1.65 19.49
CA ASP A 320 -7.91 2.73 19.73
C ASP A 320 -6.43 2.35 19.52
N ARG A 321 -6.17 1.08 19.22
CA ARG A 321 -4.83 0.52 19.08
C ARG A 321 -4.27 0.63 17.67
N ILE A 322 -2.99 0.97 17.55
CA ILE A 322 -2.23 0.96 16.29
C ILE A 322 -0.95 0.15 16.50
N GLY A 323 -0.83 -0.96 15.77
CA GLY A 323 0.44 -1.68 15.68
C GLY A 323 1.36 -0.99 14.68
N VAL A 324 2.60 -0.74 15.06
CA VAL A 324 3.63 -0.20 14.15
C VAL A 324 4.93 -0.94 14.30
N ASN A 325 5.69 -1.06 13.21
CA ASN A 325 7.04 -1.59 13.26
C ASN A 325 7.92 -0.71 14.18
N ARG A 326 8.46 -1.31 15.25
CA ARG A 326 9.24 -0.61 16.28
C ARG A 326 10.49 0.04 15.70
N ALA A 327 11.22 -0.67 14.83
CA ALA A 327 12.44 -0.17 14.24
C ALA A 327 12.15 1.08 13.40
N PHE A 328 11.11 1.03 12.57
CA PHE A 328 10.72 2.17 11.74
C PHE A 328 10.27 3.37 12.56
N LEU A 329 9.54 3.14 13.66
CA LEU A 329 9.16 4.20 14.59
C LEU A 329 10.39 4.85 15.25
N LEU A 330 11.34 4.05 15.74
CA LEU A 330 12.56 4.56 16.36
C LEU A 330 13.44 5.34 15.38
N GLU A 331 13.52 4.91 14.12
CA GLU A 331 14.23 5.63 13.06
C GLU A 331 13.56 6.96 12.73
N ALA A 332 12.22 7.00 12.62
CA ALA A 332 11.47 8.23 12.37
C ALA A 332 11.61 9.24 13.52
N LEU A 333 11.59 8.77 14.79
CA LEU A 333 11.82 9.62 15.95
C LEU A 333 13.24 10.20 15.97
N ALA A 334 14.25 9.40 15.60
CA ALA A 334 15.63 9.84 15.54
C ALA A 334 15.86 10.86 14.39
N ALA A 335 15.27 10.62 13.22
CA ALA A 335 15.41 11.48 12.04
C ALA A 335 14.72 12.84 12.20
N ALA A 336 13.71 12.94 13.06
CA ALA A 336 13.01 14.19 13.30
C ALA A 336 13.87 15.23 14.06
N ASP A 337 14.90 14.78 14.80
CA ASP A 337 15.89 15.62 15.51
C ASP A 337 15.26 16.75 16.35
N ARG A 338 14.22 16.41 17.12
CA ARG A 338 13.51 17.31 18.04
C ARG A 338 13.10 16.57 19.30
N ASP A 339 13.11 17.26 20.44
CA ASP A 339 12.66 16.68 21.71
C ASP A 339 11.14 16.55 21.82
N ARG A 340 10.39 17.31 20.99
CA ARG A 340 8.92 17.28 20.97
C ARG A 340 8.41 17.08 19.56
N LEU A 341 7.51 16.12 19.40
CA LEU A 341 6.85 15.80 18.14
C LEU A 341 5.34 15.64 18.36
N VAL A 342 4.60 15.62 17.26
CA VAL A 342 3.17 15.30 17.26
C VAL A 342 2.97 13.99 16.51
N LEU A 343 2.38 13.02 17.20
CA LEU A 343 1.91 11.77 16.61
C LEU A 343 0.45 11.93 16.22
N GLU A 344 0.13 11.61 14.98
CA GLU A 344 -1.23 11.63 14.46
C GLU A 344 -1.67 10.23 14.02
N ALA A 345 -2.74 9.76 14.65
CA ALA A 345 -3.25 8.41 14.55
C ALA A 345 -4.68 8.42 14.01
N GLY A 346 -4.87 7.86 12.81
CA GLY A 346 -6.20 7.60 12.28
C GLY A 346 -6.92 6.44 12.99
N THR A 347 -8.20 6.26 12.68
CA THR A 347 -8.96 5.06 13.07
C THR A 347 -8.81 3.96 12.01
N GLY A 348 -8.70 2.70 12.45
CA GLY A 348 -8.54 1.54 11.55
C GLY A 348 -7.15 1.44 10.92
N PRO A 349 -7.00 0.88 9.70
CA PRO A 349 -5.71 0.66 9.05
C PRO A 349 -5.19 1.93 8.38
N ARG A 350 -5.27 3.08 9.07
CA ARG A 350 -4.69 4.35 8.62
C ARG A 350 -3.24 4.46 9.07
N PRO A 351 -2.37 5.11 8.28
CA PRO A 351 -1.00 5.32 8.67
C PRO A 351 -0.89 6.21 9.90
N LEU A 352 0.17 5.97 10.68
CA LEU A 352 0.62 6.84 11.75
C LEU A 352 1.52 7.92 11.16
N THR A 353 1.20 9.19 11.39
CA THR A 353 2.04 10.32 10.97
C THR A 353 2.80 10.89 12.17
N ILE A 354 4.05 11.27 11.95
CA ILE A 354 4.94 11.89 12.94
C ILE A 354 5.42 13.21 12.34
N SER A 355 5.19 14.31 13.02
CA SER A 355 5.51 15.66 12.53
C SER A 355 6.12 16.53 13.63
N ARG A 356 6.78 17.63 13.26
CA ARG A 356 7.41 18.56 14.23
C ARG A 356 6.40 19.52 14.87
N GLY A 357 5.17 19.57 14.36
CA GLY A 357 4.07 20.40 14.87
C GLY A 357 4.18 21.89 14.53
N ASP A 358 5.40 22.44 14.46
CA ASP A 358 5.73 23.77 13.93
C ASP A 358 6.01 23.76 12.41
N ASP A 359 6.33 22.60 11.86
CA ASP A 359 6.62 22.36 10.45
C ASP A 359 5.73 21.22 9.91
N GLU A 360 4.79 21.57 9.03
CA GLU A 360 3.89 20.62 8.36
C GLU A 360 4.50 20.03 7.07
N GLU A 361 5.60 20.60 6.56
CA GLU A 361 6.27 20.11 5.34
C GLU A 361 7.24 18.96 5.65
N THR A 362 7.69 18.83 6.91
CA THR A 362 8.51 17.70 7.38
C THR A 362 7.70 16.71 8.21
N TYR A 363 7.49 15.51 7.68
CA TYR A 363 6.79 14.44 8.37
C TYR A 363 7.25 13.04 7.94
N SER A 364 7.06 12.08 8.84
CA SER A 364 7.20 10.65 8.58
C SER A 364 5.85 9.97 8.71
N MET A 365 5.60 8.99 7.85
CA MET A 365 4.37 8.21 7.80
C MET A 365 4.73 6.73 7.88
N LEU A 366 4.08 5.99 8.77
CA LEU A 366 4.27 4.56 8.97
C LEU A 366 2.96 3.82 8.72
N MET A 367 2.98 2.80 7.87
CA MET A 367 1.84 1.93 7.64
C MET A 367 1.57 1.09 8.90
N PRO A 368 0.30 0.94 9.31
CA PRO A 368 -0.03 0.17 10.49
C PRO A 368 0.10 -1.32 10.18
N VAL A 369 0.52 -2.07 11.19
CA VAL A 369 0.56 -3.52 11.16
C VAL A 369 -0.70 -4.03 11.82
N ILE A 370 -1.42 -4.92 11.14
CA ILE A 370 -2.57 -5.60 11.74
C ILE A 370 -2.03 -6.52 12.83
N VAL A 371 -2.57 -6.35 14.03
CA VAL A 371 -2.21 -7.17 15.18
C VAL A 371 -3.43 -7.99 15.56
N GLU A 372 -3.35 -9.29 15.27
CA GLU A 372 -4.34 -10.28 15.72
C GLU A 372 -4.23 -10.46 17.25
N ASP A 373 -5.35 -10.67 17.91
CA ASP A 373 -5.40 -10.89 19.37
C ASP A 373 -4.99 -12.30 19.78
#